data_AF-A0A1Y6BAC2-F1
#
_entry.id   AF-A0A1Y6BAC2-F1
#
_cell.length_a   1.000
_cell.length_b   1.000
_cell.length_c   1.000
_cell.angle_alpha   90.00
_cell.angle_beta   90.00
_cell.angle_gamma   90.00
#
_symmetry.space_group_name_H-M   'P 1'
#
loop_
_entity.id
_entity.type
_entity.pdbx_description
1 polymer ?
#
loop_
_entity_poly.entity_id
_entity_poly.type
_entity_poly.pdbx_seq_one_letter_code
_entity_poly.pdbx_strand_id
1 'polypeptide(L)'
;MKSAVDYEMLRDAIIDDYGEILAGDINLFQDAISLELLNGTLLEIKAASNSEYSFIWKYGAHILRLDTAPLHPELATFPHHLHDAGGVVRPDPVTTPGRPLADNVRRLLAALGHDPLLTAG
;
A
#
# COMPACT_ATOMS: atom_id res chain seq x y z
N MET A 1 -7.15 11.02 -19.90
CA MET A 1 -6.06 10.04 -20.11
C MET A 1 -5.60 9.62 -18.72
N LYS A 2 -5.79 8.36 -18.31
CA LYS A 2 -5.18 7.89 -17.07
C LYS A 2 -3.67 7.93 -17.31
N SER A 3 -2.95 8.76 -16.57
CA SER A 3 -1.49 8.72 -16.62
C SER A 3 -1.09 7.35 -16.10
N ALA A 4 -0.29 6.61 -16.87
CA ALA A 4 0.41 5.45 -16.33
C ALA A 4 1.22 5.89 -15.11
N VAL A 5 1.24 5.07 -14.07
CA VAL A 5 2.05 5.30 -12.87
C VAL A 5 3.51 5.12 -13.26
N ASP A 6 4.34 6.09 -12.89
CA ASP A 6 5.79 6.00 -13.04
C ASP A 6 6.36 5.27 -11.82
N TYR A 7 6.63 3.97 -11.97
CA TYR A 7 7.15 3.14 -10.89
C TYR A 7 8.62 3.43 -10.57
N GLU A 8 9.39 3.97 -11.51
CA GLU A 8 10.77 4.39 -11.23
C GLU A 8 10.77 5.62 -10.32
N MET A 9 9.96 6.62 -10.66
CA MET A 9 9.79 7.82 -9.81
C MET A 9 9.22 7.47 -8.43
N LEU A 10 8.29 6.51 -8.36
CA LEU A 10 7.76 6.04 -7.08
C LEU A 10 8.84 5.32 -6.25
N ARG A 11 9.64 4.45 -6.87
CA ARG A 11 10.78 3.78 -6.19
C ARG A 11 11.73 4.81 -5.60
N ASP A 12 12.15 5.79 -6.40
CA ASP A 12 13.13 6.78 -5.97
C ASP A 12 12.59 7.60 -4.78
N ALA A 13 11.32 8.00 -4.82
CA ALA A 13 10.66 8.65 -3.70
C ALA A 13 10.59 7.77 -2.43
N ILE A 14 10.40 6.45 -2.57
CA ILE A 14 10.44 5.52 -1.42
C ILE A 14 11.85 5.42 -0.85
N ILE A 15 12.88 5.32 -1.70
CA ILE A 15 14.28 5.22 -1.26
C ILE A 15 14.70 6.49 -0.52
N ASP A 16 14.36 7.66 -1.06
CA ASP A 16 14.70 8.95 -0.46
C ASP A 16 14.10 9.14 0.94
N ASP A 17 12.83 8.71 1.13
CA ASP A 17 12.10 8.95 2.37
C ASP A 17 12.18 7.79 3.38
N TYR A 18 12.36 6.55 2.91
CA TYR A 18 12.23 5.33 3.71
C TYR A 18 13.36 4.30 3.50
N GLY A 19 14.45 4.67 2.81
CA GLY A 19 15.57 3.76 2.54
C GLY A 19 16.13 3.07 3.80
N GLU A 20 16.14 3.75 4.95
CA GLU A 20 16.64 3.21 6.22
C GLU A 20 15.79 2.05 6.81
N ILE A 21 14.53 1.92 6.39
CA ILE A 21 13.64 0.85 6.88
C ILE A 21 13.49 -0.31 5.89
N LEU A 22 14.12 -0.23 4.73
CA LEU A 22 14.11 -1.30 3.73
C LEU A 22 15.09 -2.41 4.14
N ALA A 23 14.67 -3.67 3.97
CA ALA A 23 15.52 -4.83 4.20
C ALA A 23 16.45 -5.15 3.01
N GLY A 24 16.21 -4.52 1.86
CA GLY A 24 16.97 -4.71 0.64
C GLY A 24 16.46 -3.83 -0.49
N ASP A 25 16.87 -4.17 -1.72
CA ASP A 25 16.49 -3.42 -2.90
C ASP A 25 14.99 -3.54 -3.21
N ILE A 26 14.46 -2.49 -3.80
CA ILE A 26 13.11 -2.49 -4.36
C ILE A 26 13.14 -3.14 -5.75
N ASN A 27 12.28 -4.13 -5.96
CA ASN A 27 12.11 -4.76 -7.27
C ASN A 27 11.01 -4.06 -8.06
N LEU A 28 11.33 -3.70 -9.31
CA LEU A 28 10.38 -3.16 -10.27
C LEU A 28 9.91 -4.25 -11.23
N PHE A 29 8.61 -4.31 -11.44
CA PHE A 29 7.96 -5.13 -12.45
C PHE A 29 7.24 -4.22 -13.46
N GLN A 30 6.70 -4.81 -14.52
CA GLN A 30 6.02 -4.06 -15.57
C GLN A 30 4.81 -3.24 -15.05
N ASP A 31 4.08 -3.79 -14.08
CA ASP A 31 2.84 -3.23 -13.55
C ASP A 31 2.82 -3.16 -12.01
N ALA A 32 3.97 -3.38 -11.36
CA ALA A 32 4.07 -3.44 -9.90
C ALA A 32 5.45 -3.03 -9.39
N ILE A 33 5.50 -2.75 -8.09
CA ILE A 33 6.72 -2.56 -7.31
C ILE A 33 6.61 -3.42 -6.05
N SER A 34 7.69 -4.10 -5.68
CA SER A 34 7.74 -4.89 -4.44
C SER A 34 8.94 -4.52 -3.59
N LEU A 35 8.74 -4.48 -2.28
CA LEU A 35 9.78 -4.16 -1.30
C LEU A 35 9.59 -4.96 -0.02
N GLU A 36 10.67 -5.12 0.74
CA GLU A 36 10.68 -5.73 2.06
C GLU A 36 11.12 -4.69 3.09
N LEU A 37 10.40 -4.64 4.22
CA LEU A 37 10.77 -3.81 5.36
C LEU A 37 11.59 -4.63 6.37
N LEU A 38 12.46 -3.97 7.14
CA LEU A 38 13.29 -4.60 8.18
C LEU A 38 12.48 -5.39 9.24
N ASN A 39 11.19 -5.10 9.39
CA ASN A 39 10.30 -5.84 10.29
C ASN A 39 9.74 -7.15 9.67
N GLY A 40 10.16 -7.52 8.46
CA GLY A 40 9.72 -8.73 7.75
C GLY A 40 8.42 -8.57 6.96
N THR A 41 7.92 -7.32 6.80
CA THR A 41 6.75 -7.04 5.96
C THR A 41 7.15 -7.05 4.49
N LEU A 42 6.50 -7.90 3.69
CA LEU A 42 6.67 -7.96 2.24
C LEU A 42 5.50 -7.23 1.58
N LEU A 43 5.76 -6.13 0.91
CA LEU A 43 4.75 -5.27 0.29
C LEU A 43 4.85 -5.31 -1.24
N GLU A 44 3.73 -5.52 -1.90
CA GLU A 44 3.53 -5.33 -3.34
C GLU A 44 2.54 -4.17 -3.56
N ILE A 45 2.87 -3.27 -4.48
CA ILE A 45 2.04 -2.15 -4.88
C ILE A 45 1.74 -2.26 -6.37
N LYS A 46 0.46 -2.18 -6.72
CA LYS A 46 -0.05 -2.12 -8.09
C LYS A 46 -0.95 -0.91 -8.24
N ALA A 47 -0.77 -0.11 -9.28
CA ALA A 47 -1.52 1.10 -9.49
C ALA A 47 -1.71 1.42 -10.98
N ALA A 48 -2.94 1.77 -11.33
CA ALA A 48 -3.29 2.31 -12.65
C ALA A 48 -3.36 3.84 -12.64
N SER A 49 -3.58 4.46 -11.47
CA SER A 49 -3.59 5.90 -11.27
C SER A 49 -3.48 6.27 -9.79
N ASN A 50 -3.46 7.57 -9.48
CA ASN A 50 -3.54 8.09 -8.10
C ASN A 50 -4.84 7.73 -7.36
N SER A 51 -5.87 7.25 -8.07
CA SER A 51 -7.15 6.87 -7.48
C SER A 51 -7.46 5.37 -7.62
N GLU A 52 -6.61 4.63 -8.35
CA GLU A 52 -6.85 3.23 -8.68
C GLU A 52 -5.58 2.43 -8.40
N TYR A 53 -5.55 1.76 -7.26
CA TYR A 53 -4.42 0.97 -6.80
C TYR A 53 -4.83 -0.14 -5.83
N SER A 54 -3.90 -1.05 -5.60
CA SER A 54 -3.94 -2.03 -4.53
C SER A 54 -2.57 -2.13 -3.88
N PHE A 55 -2.57 -2.23 -2.56
CA PHE A 55 -1.41 -2.53 -1.75
C PHE A 55 -1.65 -3.87 -1.08
N ILE A 56 -0.82 -4.87 -1.36
CA ILE A 56 -0.94 -6.21 -0.78
C ILE A 56 0.33 -6.45 0.01
N TRP A 57 0.19 -6.83 1.29
CA TRP A 57 1.36 -7.19 2.07
C TRP A 57 1.17 -8.47 2.86
N LYS A 58 2.31 -9.12 3.11
CA LYS A 58 2.42 -10.28 3.99
C LYS A 58 3.19 -9.90 5.24
N TYR A 59 2.67 -10.30 6.39
CA TYR A 59 3.38 -10.22 7.67
C TYR A 59 3.14 -11.52 8.45
N GLY A 60 4.22 -12.27 8.69
CA GLY A 60 4.12 -13.62 9.27
C GLY A 60 3.23 -14.55 8.42
N ALA A 61 2.13 -15.02 9.00
CA ALA A 61 1.15 -15.88 8.34
C ALA A 61 -0.02 -15.11 7.70
N HIS A 62 -0.08 -13.79 7.86
CA HIS A 62 -1.20 -12.97 7.42
C HIS A 62 -0.91 -12.33 6.07
N ILE A 63 -1.97 -12.21 5.25
CA ILE A 63 -1.98 -11.43 4.02
C ILE A 63 -3.08 -10.39 4.18
N LEU A 64 -2.72 -9.13 4.02
CA LEU A 64 -3.63 -7.99 4.13
C LEU A 64 -3.61 -7.21 2.81
N ARG A 65 -4.66 -6.42 2.58
CA ARG A 65 -4.78 -5.62 1.36
C ARG A 65 -5.52 -4.31 1.60
N LEU A 66 -5.00 -3.22 1.04
CA LEU A 66 -5.78 -2.02 0.76
C LEU A 66 -6.13 -2.01 -0.73
N ASP A 67 -7.41 -1.83 -1.05
CA ASP A 67 -7.93 -1.92 -2.42
C ASP A 67 -8.89 -0.75 -2.69
N THR A 68 -8.75 -0.11 -3.85
CA THR A 68 -9.61 1.01 -4.27
C THR A 68 -10.79 0.59 -5.15
N ALA A 69 -10.98 -0.70 -5.41
CA ALA A 69 -12.12 -1.18 -6.20
C ALA A 69 -13.44 -0.84 -5.49
N PRO A 70 -14.42 -0.22 -6.19
CA PRO A 70 -15.63 0.34 -5.58
C PRO A 70 -16.68 -0.75 -5.27
N LEU A 71 -16.33 -1.69 -4.39
CA LEU A 71 -17.15 -2.89 -4.09
C LEU A 71 -17.99 -2.75 -2.82
N HIS A 72 -17.58 -1.89 -1.87
CA HIS A 72 -18.13 -1.81 -0.52
C HIS A 72 -18.71 -0.42 -0.20
N PRO A 73 -19.86 -0.04 -0.80
CA PRO A 73 -20.48 1.28 -0.63
C PRO A 73 -20.92 1.60 0.81
N GLU A 74 -21.04 0.59 1.66
CA GLU A 74 -21.39 0.71 3.07
C GLU A 74 -20.27 1.26 3.96
N LEU A 75 -19.02 1.24 3.50
CA LEU A 75 -17.88 1.68 4.29
C LEU A 75 -17.72 3.20 4.24
N ALA A 76 -17.33 3.79 5.37
CA ALA A 76 -17.06 5.23 5.47
C ALA A 76 -15.97 5.73 4.51
N THR A 77 -15.11 4.83 4.04
CA THR A 77 -13.99 5.11 3.13
C THR A 77 -14.30 4.72 1.69
N PHE A 78 -15.56 4.43 1.31
CA PHE A 78 -15.88 4.10 -0.08
C PHE A 78 -15.24 5.13 -1.06
N PRO A 79 -14.50 4.69 -2.10
CA PRO A 79 -14.46 3.32 -2.65
C PRO A 79 -13.41 2.37 -2.05
N HIS A 80 -12.53 2.84 -1.18
CA HIS A 80 -11.36 2.09 -0.75
C HIS A 80 -11.58 1.39 0.59
N HIS A 81 -10.93 0.25 0.78
CA HIS A 81 -11.17 -0.65 1.90
C HIS A 81 -9.95 -1.50 2.24
N LEU A 82 -9.90 -1.95 3.50
CA LEU A 82 -8.94 -2.90 4.04
C LEU A 82 -9.52 -4.30 4.08
N HIS A 83 -8.77 -5.29 3.59
CA HIS A 83 -8.92 -6.70 3.94
C HIS A 83 -7.93 -6.98 5.08
N ASP A 84 -8.45 -7.20 6.29
CA ASP A 84 -7.63 -7.37 7.50
C ASP A 84 -7.02 -8.78 7.61
N ALA A 85 -6.24 -9.00 8.67
CA ALA A 85 -5.56 -10.26 8.94
C ALA A 85 -6.50 -11.48 9.13
N GLY A 86 -7.78 -11.23 9.42
CA GLY A 86 -8.84 -12.22 9.51
C GLY A 86 -9.67 -12.37 8.23
N GLY A 87 -9.31 -11.65 7.16
CA GLY A 87 -10.06 -11.60 5.90
C GLY A 87 -11.35 -10.80 5.99
N VAL A 88 -11.53 -9.98 7.03
CA VAL A 88 -12.69 -9.11 7.19
C VAL A 88 -12.44 -7.80 6.47
N VAL A 89 -13.46 -7.33 5.74
CA VAL A 89 -13.42 -6.05 5.06
C VAL A 89 -13.74 -4.92 6.06
N ARG A 90 -12.89 -3.89 6.10
CA ARG A 90 -12.98 -2.74 6.99
C ARG A 90 -12.74 -1.43 6.25
N PRO A 91 -13.12 -0.27 6.83
CA PRO A 91 -12.67 1.01 6.32
C PRO A 91 -11.14 1.05 6.26
N ASP A 92 -10.59 1.61 5.19
CA ASP A 92 -9.15 1.82 5.04
C ASP A 92 -8.69 2.94 6.00
N PRO A 93 -7.84 2.65 7.00
CA PRO A 93 -7.46 3.65 7.99
C PRO A 93 -6.29 4.54 7.54
N VAL A 94 -5.69 4.27 6.38
CA VAL A 94 -4.40 4.82 5.96
C VAL A 94 -4.53 5.76 4.78
N THR A 95 -5.21 5.32 3.72
CA THR A 95 -5.07 5.96 2.40
C THR A 95 -6.15 6.98 2.12
N THR A 96 -5.93 7.78 1.08
CA THR A 96 -6.92 8.69 0.52
C THR A 96 -6.73 8.73 -1.00
N PRO A 97 -7.51 7.93 -1.75
CA PRO A 97 -7.46 7.92 -3.22
C PRO A 97 -7.64 9.32 -3.82
N GLY A 98 -6.94 9.58 -4.92
CA GLY A 98 -6.91 10.89 -5.59
C GLY A 98 -5.77 11.80 -5.13
N ARG A 99 -5.16 11.52 -3.96
CA ARG A 99 -3.84 12.10 -3.59
C ARG A 99 -2.72 11.48 -4.44
N PRO A 100 -1.55 12.15 -4.58
CA PRO A 100 -0.38 11.54 -5.19
C PRO A 100 -0.13 10.15 -4.62
N LEU A 101 0.08 9.14 -5.46
CA LEU A 101 0.28 7.75 -5.03
C LEU A 101 1.40 7.63 -3.99
N ALA A 102 2.50 8.37 -4.20
CA ALA A 102 3.62 8.43 -3.25
C ALA A 102 3.17 8.83 -1.83
N ASP A 103 2.22 9.73 -1.67
CA ASP A 103 1.73 10.13 -0.34
C ASP A 103 0.98 9.00 0.36
N ASN A 104 0.19 8.22 -0.38
CA ASN A 104 -0.50 7.04 0.16
C ASN A 104 0.50 5.93 0.50
N VAL A 105 1.54 5.75 -0.32
CA VAL A 105 2.62 4.80 -0.03
C VAL A 105 3.38 5.22 1.23
N ARG A 106 3.78 6.49 1.38
CA ARG A 106 4.44 7.00 2.60
C ARG A 106 3.62 6.73 3.85
N ARG A 107 2.32 7.03 3.81
CA ARG A 107 1.39 6.76 4.94
C ARG A 107 1.33 5.29 5.27
N LEU A 108 1.27 4.42 4.26
CA LEU A 108 1.28 2.99 4.47
C LEU A 108 2.60 2.51 5.06
N LEU A 109 3.75 2.93 4.53
CA LEU A 109 5.06 2.54 5.04
C LEU A 109 5.24 2.96 6.51
N ALA A 110 4.83 4.17 6.87
CA ALA A 110 4.82 4.64 8.25
C ALA A 110 3.92 3.77 9.16
N ALA A 111 2.71 3.44 8.69
CA ALA A 111 1.78 2.60 9.44
C ALA A 111 2.31 1.18 9.62
N LEU A 112 2.82 0.55 8.56
CA LEU A 112 3.38 -0.81 8.58
C LEU A 112 4.68 -0.89 9.39
N GLY A 113 5.45 0.20 9.47
CA GLY A 113 6.61 0.29 10.36
C GLY A 113 6.22 0.21 11.84
N HIS A 114 5.02 0.67 12.20
CA HIS A 114 4.51 0.67 13.57
C HIS A 114 3.66 -0.55 13.91
N ASP A 115 2.66 -0.86 13.07
CA ASP A 115 1.74 -1.97 13.22
C ASP A 115 1.45 -2.60 11.85
N PRO A 116 2.18 -3.67 11.46
CA PRO A 116 1.97 -4.38 10.21
C PRO A 116 0.58 -5.00 10.05
N LEU A 117 -0.17 -5.20 11.14
CA LEU A 117 -1.50 -5.78 11.10
C LEU A 117 -2.62 -4.73 11.05
N LEU A 118 -2.27 -3.43 11.17
CA LEU A 118 -3.22 -2.30 11.20
C LEU A 118 -4.38 -2.55 12.18
N THR A 119 -4.07 -3.07 13.36
CA THR A 119 -5.03 -3.41 14.42
C THR A 119 -5.45 -2.22 15.26
N ALA A 120 -4.64 -1.16 15.29
CA ALA A 120 -4.99 0.10 15.91
C ALA A 120 -5.94 0.91 14.99
N GLY A 121 -7.24 0.67 15.13
CA GLY A 121 -8.33 1.45 14.55
C GLY A 121 -9.32 1.89 15.62
#